data_AF-A0A377YPE2-F1
#
_entry.id   AF-A0A377YPE2-F1
#
_cell.length_a   1.000
_cell.length_b   1.000
_cell.length_c   1.000
_cell.angle_alpha   90.00
_cell.angle_beta   90.00
_cell.angle_gamma   90.00
#
_symmetry.space_group_name_H-M   'P 1'
#
loop_
_entity.id
_entity.type
_entity.pdbx_description
1 polymer ?
#
loop_
_entity_poly.entity_id
_entity_poly.type
_entity_poly.pdbx_seq_one_letter_code
_entity_poly.pdbx_strand_id
1 'polypeptide(L)'
;MHIKRTVTTCEQINFNGIVRERTATHIAADAHGYVTLCTSGHNIKRDDNNEIIVDFEILNENQFPVTCKTCFILWHAVSFFNISDFMPEEERIDFKDTDLIKVKL
;
A
#
# COMPACT_ATOMS: atom_id res chain seq x y z
N MET A 1 17.42 7.67 -17.26
CA MET A 1 17.21 7.80 -15.80
C MET A 1 15.81 7.28 -15.51
N HIS A 2 15.68 6.12 -14.86
CA HIS A 2 14.36 5.65 -14.44
C HIS A 2 13.86 6.56 -13.33
N ILE A 3 12.66 7.11 -13.51
CA ILE A 3 12.00 7.95 -12.50
C ILE A 3 11.60 7.02 -11.35
N LYS A 4 12.07 7.30 -10.14
CA LYS A 4 11.59 6.62 -8.93
C LYS A 4 10.12 7.00 -8.76
N ARG A 5 9.23 6.02 -8.77
CA ARG A 5 7.79 6.26 -8.65
C ARG A 5 7.25 5.72 -7.35
N THR A 6 6.51 6.54 -6.62
CA THR A 6 5.82 6.12 -5.41
C THR A 6 4.34 6.43 -5.50
N VAL A 7 3.52 5.63 -4.82
CA VAL A 7 2.09 5.86 -4.68
C VAL A 7 1.72 5.72 -3.21
N THR A 8 0.99 6.70 -2.69
CA THR A 8 0.48 6.70 -1.33
C THR A 8 -0.98 6.33 -1.36
N THR A 9 -1.36 5.33 -0.57
CA THR A 9 -2.68 4.74 -0.58
C THR A 9 -3.32 4.78 0.81
N CYS A 10 -4.64 4.89 0.85
CA CYS A 10 -5.44 4.49 2.00
C CYS A 10 -5.90 3.05 1.75
N GLU A 11 -5.64 2.14 2.67
CA GLU A 11 -5.91 0.71 2.51
C GLU A 11 -6.83 0.24 3.62
N GLN A 12 -7.92 -0.42 3.25
CA GLN A 12 -8.81 -1.08 4.20
C GLN A 12 -8.87 -2.58 3.92
N ILE A 13 -8.72 -3.38 4.98
CA ILE A 13 -8.84 -4.85 4.93
C ILE A 13 -9.82 -5.28 6.02
N ASN A 14 -10.88 -5.99 5.63
CA ASN A 14 -11.72 -6.72 6.56
C ASN A 14 -11.09 -8.09 6.84
N PHE A 15 -10.67 -8.29 8.09
CA PHE A 15 -10.19 -9.59 8.56
C PHE A 15 -11.09 -10.05 9.71
N ASN A 16 -11.89 -11.09 9.45
CA ASN A 16 -12.81 -11.68 10.42
C ASN A 16 -13.79 -10.68 11.07
N GLY A 17 -14.32 -9.74 10.29
CA GLY A 17 -15.29 -8.74 10.76
C GLY A 17 -14.67 -7.51 11.42
N ILE A 18 -13.34 -7.46 11.53
CA ILE A 18 -12.60 -6.29 12.00
C ILE A 18 -11.98 -5.63 10.78
N VAL A 19 -12.39 -4.39 10.50
CA VAL A 19 -11.75 -3.59 9.45
C VAL A 19 -10.49 -2.96 10.01
N ARG A 20 -9.40 -3.17 9.30
CA ARG A 20 -8.11 -2.56 9.58
C ARG A 20 -7.77 -1.58 8.50
N GLU A 21 -7.20 -0.45 8.89
CA GLU A 21 -6.80 0.61 7.97
C GLU A 21 -5.32 0.95 8.13
N ARG A 22 -4.68 1.34 7.03
CA ARG A 22 -3.42 2.09 7.07
C ARG A 22 -3.33 3.07 5.90
N THR A 23 -2.50 4.09 6.09
CA THR A 23 -1.96 4.89 4.99
C THR A 23 -0.52 4.47 4.75
N ALA A 24 -0.19 4.06 3.52
CA ALA A 24 1.15 3.59 3.18
C ALA A 24 1.61 4.11 1.82
N THR A 25 2.90 4.39 1.70
CA THR A 25 3.56 4.77 0.46
C THR A 25 4.37 3.59 -0.06
N HIS A 26 4.11 3.23 -1.31
CA HIS A 26 4.64 2.05 -1.99
C HIS A 26 5.56 2.43 -3.14
N ILE A 27 6.40 1.49 -3.57
CA ILE A 27 7.09 1.57 -4.85
C ILE A 27 6.08 1.23 -5.94
N ALA A 28 5.85 2.16 -6.88
CA ALA A 28 5.03 1.91 -8.06
C ALA A 28 5.85 1.13 -9.10
N ALA A 29 5.30 0.03 -9.59
CA ALA A 29 5.87 -0.84 -10.61
C ALA A 29 5.39 -0.52 -12.03
N ASP A 30 4.32 0.28 -12.18
CA ASP A 30 3.82 0.75 -13.46
C ASP A 30 3.81 2.28 -13.57
N ALA A 31 3.33 2.78 -14.71
CA ALA A 31 3.37 4.21 -14.99
C ALA A 31 2.37 5.04 -14.18
N HIS A 32 1.35 4.41 -13.60
CA HIS A 32 0.21 5.10 -13.02
C HIS A 32 0.02 4.79 -11.53
N GLY A 33 0.94 4.04 -10.92
CA GLY A 33 0.83 3.64 -9.52
C GLY A 33 -0.20 2.53 -9.25
N TYR A 34 -0.91 2.05 -10.29
CA TYR A 34 -1.92 1.00 -10.12
C TYR A 34 -1.29 -0.34 -9.77
N VAL A 35 -0.05 -0.58 -10.18
CA VAL A 35 0.74 -1.75 -9.78
C VAL A 35 1.81 -1.30 -8.80
N THR A 36 1.84 -1.90 -7.61
CA THR A 36 2.92 -1.67 -6.63
C THR A 36 3.87 -2.86 -6.60
N LEU A 37 5.04 -2.71 -5.99
CA LEU A 37 5.99 -3.82 -5.84
C LEU A 37 5.49 -4.90 -4.86
N CYS A 38 4.78 -4.50 -3.80
CA CYS A 38 4.38 -5.40 -2.72
C CYS A 38 3.04 -6.09 -2.92
N THR A 39 2.20 -5.57 -3.80
CA THR A 39 0.92 -6.15 -4.16
C THR A 39 0.88 -6.38 -5.66
N SER A 40 0.01 -7.26 -6.15
CA SER A 40 -0.35 -7.33 -7.56
C SER A 40 -1.17 -6.10 -8.03
N GLY A 41 -0.86 -4.92 -7.49
CA GLY A 41 -1.57 -3.66 -7.68
C GLY A 41 -2.72 -3.38 -6.70
N HIS A 42 -3.37 -2.24 -6.93
CA HIS A 42 -4.66 -1.87 -6.34
C HIS A 42 -5.67 -2.95 -6.67
N ASN A 43 -6.09 -3.73 -5.67
CA ASN A 43 -7.01 -4.83 -5.88
C ASN A 43 -8.15 -4.70 -4.89
N ILE A 44 -9.30 -4.22 -5.37
CA ILE A 44 -10.56 -4.49 -4.69
C ILE A 44 -10.70 -6.01 -4.63
N LYS A 45 -10.71 -6.58 -3.43
CA LYS A 45 -10.98 -8.01 -3.24
C LYS A 45 -12.37 -8.16 -2.66
N ARG A 46 -13.10 -9.12 -3.20
CA ARG A 46 -14.43 -9.49 -2.73
C ARG A 46 -14.42 -10.91 -2.18
N ASP A 47 -15.28 -11.17 -1.21
CA ASP A 47 -15.55 -12.52 -0.73
C ASP A 47 -16.54 -13.27 -1.65
N ASP A 48 -16.89 -14.49 -1.28
CA ASP A 48 -17.85 -15.33 -2.02
C ASP A 48 -19.28 -14.74 -2.06
N ASN A 49 -19.59 -13.81 -1.14
CA ASN A 49 -20.86 -13.07 -1.11
C ASN A 49 -20.79 -11.77 -1.92
N ASN A 50 -19.71 -11.54 -2.64
CA ASN A 50 -19.44 -10.33 -3.42
C ASN A 50 -19.28 -9.06 -2.55
N GLU A 51 -19.05 -9.20 -1.24
CA GLU A 51 -18.76 -8.08 -0.33
C GLU A 51 -17.30 -7.68 -0.43
N ILE A 52 -17.00 -6.37 -0.39
CA ILE A 52 -15.63 -5.86 -0.43
C ILE A 52 -14.94 -6.20 0.90
N ILE A 53 -13.88 -7.00 0.82
CA ILE A 53 -13.03 -7.36 1.97
C ILE A 53 -11.67 -6.68 1.93
N VAL A 54 -11.27 -6.12 0.78
CA VAL A 54 -10.07 -5.29 0.66
C VAL A 54 -10.33 -4.17 -0.34
N ASP A 55 -9.93 -2.95 -0.01
CA ASP A 55 -9.91 -1.81 -0.94
C ASP A 55 -8.66 -0.93 -0.73
N PHE A 56 -8.25 -0.22 -1.78
CA PHE A 56 -7.07 0.62 -1.86
C PHE A 56 -7.37 1.90 -2.67
N GLU A 57 -7.48 3.03 -1.99
CA GLU A 57 -7.64 4.34 -2.62
C GLU A 57 -6.27 5.01 -2.84
N ILE A 58 -6.02 5.60 -4.01
CA ILE A 58 -4.82 6.41 -4.27
C ILE A 58 -5.03 7.81 -3.70
N LEU A 59 -4.14 8.24 -2.81
CA LEU A 59 -4.15 9.58 -2.23
C LEU A 59 -3.19 10.52 -2.95
N ASN A 60 -1.95 10.06 -3.20
CA ASN A 60 -0.89 10.89 -3.79
C ASN A 60 0.10 10.05 -4.58
N GLU A 61 0.68 10.63 -5.62
CA GLU A 61 1.79 10.03 -6.39
C GLU A 61 3.07 10.83 -6.20
N ASN A 62 4.20 10.15 -6.02
CA ASN A 62 5.56 10.71 -6.05
C ASN A 62 5.85 11.83 -5.03
N GLN A 63 5.10 11.91 -3.93
CA GLN A 63 5.25 12.97 -2.92
C GLN A 63 5.98 12.54 -1.65
N PHE A 64 5.84 11.28 -1.25
CA PHE A 64 6.28 10.81 0.06
C PHE A 64 7.34 9.71 -0.03
N PRO A 65 8.20 9.58 1.01
CA PRO A 65 9.12 8.44 1.15
C PRO A 65 8.35 7.14 1.33
N VAL A 66 8.98 6.01 0.98
CA VAL A 66 8.36 4.69 1.05
C VAL A 66 8.20 4.27 2.52
N THR A 67 6.96 3.99 2.93
CA THR A 67 6.63 3.50 4.28
C THR A 67 6.23 2.01 4.28
N CYS A 68 5.91 1.43 3.12
CA CYS A 68 5.51 0.04 3.03
C CYS A 68 6.65 -0.92 3.39
N LYS A 69 6.48 -1.68 4.48
CA LYS A 69 7.45 -2.69 4.95
C LYS A 69 7.76 -3.76 3.91
N THR A 70 6.75 -4.23 3.18
CA THR A 70 6.95 -5.23 2.12
C THR A 70 7.76 -4.66 0.95
N CYS A 71 7.51 -3.42 0.54
CA CYS A 71 8.34 -2.74 -0.46
C CYS A 71 9.79 -2.62 0.03
N PHE A 72 10.02 -2.34 1.32
CA PHE A 72 11.36 -2.30 1.91
C PHE A 72 12.06 -3.68 1.94
N ILE A 73 11.33 -4.79 2.01
CA ILE A 73 11.95 -6.12 1.93
C ILE A 73 12.31 -6.45 0.48
N LEU A 74 11.47 -6.03 -0.48
CA LEU A 74 11.57 -6.45 -1.88
C LEU A 74 12.36 -5.49 -2.79
N TRP A 75 12.63 -4.24 -2.39
CA TRP A 75 13.15 -3.21 -3.31
C TRP A 75 14.46 -3.58 -4.00
N HIS A 76 15.30 -4.37 -3.34
CA HIS A 76 16.56 -4.86 -3.89
C HIS A 76 16.37 -5.64 -5.20
N ALA A 77 15.17 -6.18 -5.44
CA ALA A 77 14.83 -6.91 -6.66
C ALA A 77 14.52 -6.01 -7.87
N VAL A 78 14.30 -4.70 -7.69
CA VAL A 78 13.84 -3.76 -8.74
C VAL A 78 14.64 -2.45 -8.78
N SER A 79 15.94 -2.58 -8.53
CA SER A 79 17.04 -1.61 -8.30
C SER A 79 16.95 -0.18 -8.88
N PHE A 80 16.00 0.63 -8.42
CA PHE A 80 15.99 2.10 -8.62
C PHE A 80 15.89 2.90 -7.32
N PHE A 81 15.58 2.25 -6.20
CA PHE A 81 15.49 2.85 -4.88
C PHE A 81 16.78 2.61 -4.08
N ASN A 82 17.02 3.45 -3.08
CA ASN A 82 18.10 3.32 -2.12
C ASN A 82 17.53 3.49 -0.70
N ILE A 83 18.32 3.16 0.32
CA ILE A 83 17.84 3.16 1.71
C ILE A 83 17.28 4.51 2.19
N SER A 84 17.79 5.64 1.67
CA SER A 84 17.29 6.97 2.02
C SER A 84 15.94 7.33 1.41
N ASP A 85 15.41 6.52 0.49
CA ASP A 85 14.05 6.70 -0.04
C ASP A 85 12.97 6.12 0.88
N PHE A 86 13.36 5.46 1.98
CA PHE A 86 12.45 4.81 2.92
C PHE A 86 12.40 5.56 4.24
N MET A 87 11.24 5.58 4.87
CA MET A 87 11.12 6.04 6.26
C MET A 87 11.87 5.09 7.22
N PRO A 88 12.35 5.60 8.37
CA PRO A 88 12.89 4.77 9.46
C PRO A 88 11.94 3.64 9.83
N GLU A 89 12.47 2.51 10.27
CA GLU A 89 11.68 1.29 10.50
C GLU A 89 10.55 1.50 11.52
N GLU A 90 10.85 2.24 12.57
CA GLU A 90 9.96 2.65 13.65
C GLU A 90 8.81 3.57 13.19
N GLU A 91 9.00 4.28 12.07
CA GLU A 91 8.00 5.19 11.49
C GLU A 91 7.19 4.53 10.35
N ARG A 92 7.49 3.28 9.99
CA ARG A 92 6.73 2.55 8.97
C ARG A 92 5.39 2.09 9.50
N ILE A 93 4.34 2.47 8.79
CA ILE A 93 2.96 2.30 9.24
C ILE A 93 2.47 0.86 8.99
N ASP A 94 1.97 0.24 10.05
CA ASP A 94 1.18 -0.98 10.01
C ASP A 94 -0.32 -0.69 10.03
N PHE A 95 -1.10 -1.71 9.67
CA PHE A 95 -2.55 -1.73 9.83
C PHE A 95 -2.96 -1.53 11.29
N LYS A 96 -3.97 -0.71 11.51
CA LYS A 96 -4.60 -0.49 12.81
C LYS A 96 -6.07 -0.89 12.74
N ASP A 97 -6.57 -1.48 13.80
CA ASP A 97 -8.00 -1.79 13.92
C ASP A 97 -8.81 -0.48 13.92
N THR A 98 -9.98 -0.53 13.31
CA THR A 98 -10.93 0.58 13.24
C THR A 98 -12.26 0.17 13.86
N ASP A 99 -13.14 1.13 14.12
CA ASP A 99 -14.52 0.87 14.57
C ASP A 99 -15.46 0.47 13.41
N LEU A 100 -14.93 0.28 12.20
CA LEU A 100 -15.71 -0.10 11.02
C LEU A 100 -15.97 -1.62 11.00
N ILE A 101 -17.21 -1.97 10.64
CA ILE A 101 -17.67 -3.36 10.48
C ILE A 101 -17.56 -3.88 9.04
N LYS A 102 -17.36 -2.98 8.07
CA LYS A 102 -17.19 -3.26 6.63
C LYS A 102 -16.26 -2.22 6.00
N VAL A 103 -15.58 -2.60 4.92
CA VAL A 103 -14.78 -1.69 4.09
C VAL A 103 -15.71 -0.65 3.46
N LYS A 104 -15.28 0.63 3.41
CA LYS A 104 -16.12 1.77 3.00
C LYS A 104 -15.44 2.76 2.04
N LEU A 105 -14.22 2.48 1.59
CA LEU A 105 -13.54 3.32 0.60
C LEU A 105 -14.28 3.30 -0.75
#